data_AF-A0A662DXV9-F1
#
_entry.id   AF-A0A662DXV9-F1
#
_cell.length_a   1.000
_cell.length_b   1.000
_cell.length_c   1.000
_cell.angle_alpha   90.00
_cell.angle_beta   90.00
_cell.angle_gamma   90.00
#
_symmetry.space_group_name_H-M   'P 1'
#
loop_
_entity.id
_entity.type
_entity.pdbx_description
1 polymer ?
#
loop_
_entity_poly.entity_id
_entity_poly.type
_entity_poly.pdbx_seq_one_letter_code
_entity_poly.pdbx_strand_id
1 'polypeptide(L)'
;MNCPKCSKTLTDEDGRELRAIDLRFLLLKDAQEAQFSRFLSIGTAVTAAVALVVPLAHFGAAVLIPLMVICHLMAVRFFLIRDAGRYVGPARRFFSRWITRLSFLWLGSIGYGFAVIPIAGAAVAAMTFAGLTWLVHNYALWSLEREADRMPLARWEKAVLVFLAVATVVMLIVVAVLTAAVGWSLAQVMEYVGE
;
A
#
# COMPACT_ATOMS: atom_id res chain seq x y z
N MET A 1 25.56 1.47 -18.91
CA MET A 1 26.58 0.99 -17.95
C MET A 1 27.77 0.48 -18.73
N ASN A 2 29.00 0.79 -18.32
CA ASN A 2 30.20 0.42 -19.07
C ASN A 2 30.79 -0.87 -18.50
N CYS A 3 31.26 -1.76 -19.38
CA CYS A 3 31.97 -2.95 -18.96
C CYS A 3 33.27 -2.55 -18.24
N PRO A 4 33.54 -3.04 -17.01
CA PRO A 4 34.72 -2.64 -16.25
C PRO A 4 36.04 -3.05 -16.93
N LYS A 5 36.00 -4.04 -17.84
CA LYS A 5 37.18 -4.55 -18.54
C LYS A 5 37.48 -3.81 -19.85
N CYS A 6 36.46 -3.32 -20.55
CA CYS A 6 36.63 -2.77 -21.90
C CYS A 6 35.96 -1.41 -22.13
N SER A 7 35.40 -0.79 -21.09
CA SER A 7 34.72 0.51 -21.07
C SER A 7 33.57 0.73 -22.08
N LYS A 8 33.27 -0.26 -22.94
CA LYS A 8 32.14 -0.22 -23.88
C LYS A 8 30.81 -0.31 -23.15
N THR A 9 29.81 0.37 -23.70
CA THR A 9 28.42 0.26 -23.28
C THR A 9 27.94 -1.17 -23.52
N LEU A 10 27.42 -1.81 -22.47
CA LEU A 10 26.79 -3.11 -22.59
C LEU A 10 25.50 -2.96 -23.40
N THR A 11 25.38 -3.73 -24.48
CA THR A 11 24.21 -3.75 -25.35
C THR A 11 23.64 -5.15 -25.40
N ASP A 12 22.31 -5.23 -25.54
CA ASP A 12 21.56 -6.47 -25.73
C ASP A 12 21.72 -7.01 -27.16
N GLU A 13 21.19 -8.20 -27.46
CA GLU A 13 21.19 -8.80 -28.81
C GLU A 13 20.54 -7.89 -29.85
N ASP A 14 19.56 -7.08 -29.43
CA ASP A 14 18.90 -6.05 -30.25
C ASP A 14 19.68 -4.72 -30.36
N GLY A 15 20.92 -4.65 -29.87
CA GLY A 15 21.76 -3.44 -29.88
C GLY A 15 21.31 -2.35 -28.90
N ARG A 16 20.38 -2.64 -27.99
CA ARG A 16 19.85 -1.69 -27.01
C ARG A 16 20.78 -1.61 -25.80
N GLU A 17 21.03 -0.42 -25.26
CA GLU A 17 21.83 -0.27 -24.03
C GLU A 17 21.19 -1.00 -22.84
N LEU A 18 21.96 -1.86 -22.17
CA LEU A 18 21.54 -2.61 -20.99
C LEU A 18 21.48 -1.70 -19.76
N ARG A 19 20.35 -1.74 -19.05
CA ARG A 19 20.12 -1.05 -17.77
C ARG A 19 20.44 -1.99 -16.60
N ALA A 20 20.63 -1.40 -15.42
CA ALA A 20 20.91 -2.16 -14.19
C ALA A 20 19.84 -3.21 -13.86
N ILE A 21 18.58 -2.91 -14.21
CA ILE A 21 17.45 -3.81 -13.99
C ILE A 21 17.56 -5.06 -14.86
N ASP A 22 17.97 -4.93 -16.12
CA ASP A 22 18.05 -6.02 -17.10
C ASP A 22 19.06 -7.10 -16.63
N LEU A 23 20.16 -6.68 -16.00
CA LEU A 23 21.22 -7.57 -15.50
C LEU A 23 20.90 -8.24 -14.16
N ARG A 24 20.01 -7.65 -13.35
CA ARG A 24 19.75 -8.09 -11.96
C ARG A 24 18.32 -8.56 -11.74
N PHE A 25 17.49 -8.60 -12.79
CA PHE A 25 16.07 -8.88 -12.69
C PHE A 25 15.79 -10.21 -11.95
N LEU A 26 16.43 -11.31 -12.38
CA LEU A 26 16.24 -12.63 -11.75
C LEU A 26 16.63 -12.63 -10.27
N LEU A 27 17.80 -12.06 -9.93
CA LEU A 27 18.26 -11.95 -8.54
C LEU A 27 17.31 -11.12 -7.67
N LEU A 28 16.73 -10.05 -8.23
CA LEU A 28 15.77 -9.21 -7.52
C LEU A 28 14.43 -9.93 -7.31
N LYS A 29 13.97 -10.68 -8.33
CA LYS A 29 12.73 -11.47 -8.25
C LYS A 29 12.82 -12.53 -7.16
N ASP A 30 13.87 -13.34 -7.17
CA ASP A 30 14.08 -14.40 -6.19
C ASP A 30 14.20 -13.85 -4.75
N ALA A 31 14.95 -12.75 -4.58
CA ALA A 31 15.08 -12.09 -3.30
C ALA A 31 13.74 -11.54 -2.78
N GLN A 32 12.92 -10.97 -3.67
CA GLN A 32 11.62 -10.40 -3.33
C GLN A 32 10.60 -11.50 -2.94
N GLU A 33 10.60 -12.64 -3.63
CA GLU A 33 9.74 -13.79 -3.30
C GLU A 33 10.10 -14.39 -1.93
N ALA A 34 11.40 -14.57 -1.65
CA ALA A 34 11.87 -15.09 -0.37
C ALA A 34 11.51 -14.15 0.81
N GLN A 35 11.66 -12.84 0.62
CA GLN A 35 11.27 -11.85 1.62
C GLN A 35 9.74 -11.80 1.82
N PHE A 36 8.96 -11.91 0.74
CA PHE A 36 7.50 -11.90 0.79
C PHE A 36 6.94 -13.03 1.64
N SER A 37 7.39 -14.28 1.45
CA SER A 37 6.89 -15.43 2.22
C SER A 37 7.12 -15.29 3.73
N ARG A 38 8.31 -14.82 4.13
CA ARG A 38 8.62 -14.55 5.55
C ARG A 38 7.79 -13.40 6.11
N PHE A 39 7.67 -12.32 5.35
CA PHE A 39 6.91 -11.15 5.77
C PHE A 39 5.41 -11.45 5.91
N LEU A 40 4.85 -12.22 4.98
CA LEU A 40 3.44 -12.61 4.98
C LEU A 40 3.12 -13.49 6.18
N SER A 41 3.90 -14.55 6.43
CA SER A 41 3.63 -15.47 7.55
C SER A 41 3.74 -14.80 8.92
N ILE A 42 4.81 -14.03 9.17
CA ILE A 42 5.00 -13.33 10.45
C ILE A 42 3.96 -12.21 10.60
N GLY A 43 3.79 -11.40 9.56
CA GLY A 43 2.91 -10.23 9.61
C GLY A 43 1.44 -10.58 9.75
N THR A 44 0.96 -11.65 9.11
CA THR A 44 -0.42 -12.13 9.27
C THR A 44 -0.68 -12.62 10.69
N ALA A 45 0.22 -13.42 11.27
CA ALA A 45 0.09 -13.90 12.64
C ALA A 45 0.08 -12.75 13.65
N VAL A 46 1.00 -11.79 13.51
CA VAL A 46 1.05 -10.59 14.36
C VAL A 46 -0.23 -9.76 14.23
N THR A 47 -0.71 -9.55 13.01
CA THR A 47 -1.94 -8.80 12.75
C THR A 47 -3.15 -9.46 13.41
N ALA A 48 -3.29 -10.78 13.27
CA ALA A 48 -4.38 -11.53 13.89
C ALA A 48 -4.34 -11.39 15.42
N ALA A 49 -3.15 -11.51 16.02
CA ALA A 49 -2.96 -11.34 17.47
C ALA A 49 -3.33 -9.93 17.94
N VAL A 50 -2.88 -8.89 17.24
CA VAL A 50 -3.24 -7.50 17.58
C VAL A 50 -4.74 -7.26 17.43
N ALA A 51 -5.35 -7.79 16.37
CA ALA A 51 -6.78 -7.61 16.13
C ALA A 51 -7.66 -8.26 17.21
N LEU A 52 -7.22 -9.36 17.84
CA LEU A 52 -7.92 -9.95 18.99
C LEU A 52 -7.89 -9.06 20.24
N VAL A 53 -6.91 -8.15 20.34
CA VAL A 53 -6.77 -7.21 21.47
C VAL A 53 -7.62 -5.94 21.25
N VAL A 54 -7.87 -5.55 20.00
CA VAL A 54 -8.61 -4.32 19.65
C VAL A 54 -9.97 -4.20 20.35
N PRO A 55 -10.85 -5.22 20.40
CA PRO A 55 -12.14 -5.13 21.08
C PRO A 55 -12.04 -4.86 22.58
N LEU A 56 -10.94 -5.28 23.23
CA LEU A 56 -10.69 -5.04 24.65
C LEU A 56 -10.24 -3.59 24.92
N ALA A 57 -9.74 -2.91 23.88
CA ALA A 57 -9.30 -1.53 23.93
C ALA A 57 -10.44 -0.59 23.47
N HIS A 58 -11.51 -0.49 24.26
CA HIS A 58 -12.72 0.30 23.94
C HIS A 58 -12.43 1.69 23.31
N PHE A 59 -11.61 2.51 23.97
CA PHE A 59 -11.18 3.82 23.43
C PHE A 59 -9.92 3.75 22.56
N GLY A 60 -9.16 2.67 22.67
CA GLY A 60 -7.91 2.47 21.93
C GLY A 60 -8.13 2.13 20.46
N ALA A 61 -9.28 1.57 20.08
CA ALA A 61 -9.58 1.18 18.70
C ALA A 61 -9.42 2.34 17.70
N ALA A 62 -9.86 3.56 18.06
CA ALA A 62 -9.74 4.75 17.23
C ALA A 62 -8.28 5.13 16.90
N VAL A 63 -7.33 4.75 17.77
CA VAL A 63 -5.89 5.01 17.60
C VAL A 63 -5.18 3.79 17.01
N LEU A 64 -5.55 2.59 17.46
CA LEU A 64 -4.95 1.32 17.05
C LEU A 64 -5.16 1.04 15.55
N ILE A 65 -6.37 1.29 15.02
CA ILE A 65 -6.68 1.03 13.61
C ILE A 65 -5.79 1.89 12.68
N PRO A 66 -5.72 3.23 12.82
CA PRO A 66 -4.79 4.05 12.04
C PRO A 66 -3.33 3.63 12.23
N LEU A 67 -2.93 3.30 13.46
CA LEU A 67 -1.56 2.86 13.73
C LEU A 67 -1.22 1.56 13.00
N MET A 68 -2.14 0.59 12.97
CA MET A 68 -1.96 -0.65 12.21
C MET A 68 -1.81 -0.38 10.72
N VAL A 69 -2.66 0.47 10.13
CA VAL A 69 -2.57 0.87 8.72
C VAL A 69 -1.20 1.50 8.43
N ILE A 70 -0.75 2.44 9.28
CA ILE A 70 0.53 3.14 9.10
C ILE A 70 1.71 2.17 9.23
N CYS A 71 1.72 1.33 10.28
CA CYS A 71 2.75 0.33 10.50
C CYS A 71 2.83 -0.66 9.34
N HIS A 72 1.68 -1.16 8.87
CA HIS A 72 1.61 -2.07 7.73
C HIS A 72 2.12 -1.41 6.45
N LEU A 73 1.70 -0.17 6.16
CA LEU A 73 2.16 0.59 5.00
C LEU A 73 3.67 0.86 5.06
N MET A 74 4.20 1.24 6.23
CA MET A 74 5.64 1.44 6.42
C MET A 74 6.40 0.13 6.24
N ALA A 75 5.93 -0.96 6.84
CA ALA A 75 6.55 -2.26 6.74
C ALA A 75 6.62 -2.73 5.27
N VAL A 76 5.51 -2.69 4.53
CA VAL A 76 5.50 -3.03 3.10
C VAL A 76 6.43 -2.11 2.30
N ARG A 77 6.41 -0.80 2.60
CA ARG A 77 7.26 0.15 1.89
C ARG A 77 8.76 -0.09 2.11
N PHE A 78 9.16 -0.35 3.34
CA PHE A 78 10.58 -0.51 3.68
C PHE A 78 11.10 -1.90 3.35
N PHE A 79 10.31 -2.95 3.57
CA PHE A 79 10.76 -4.33 3.38
C PHE A 79 10.48 -4.88 1.98
N LEU A 80 9.38 -4.50 1.32
CA LEU A 80 9.02 -5.07 0.00
C LEU A 80 9.35 -4.13 -1.17
N ILE A 81 9.07 -2.83 -1.03
CA ILE A 81 9.14 -1.90 -2.18
C ILE A 81 10.50 -1.21 -2.31
N ARG A 82 11.23 -0.99 -1.21
CA ARG A 82 12.41 -0.12 -1.19
C ARG A 82 13.48 -0.52 -2.20
N ASP A 83 13.79 -1.81 -2.28
CA ASP A 83 14.87 -2.29 -3.14
C ASP A 83 14.44 -2.36 -4.60
N ALA A 84 13.26 -2.93 -4.89
CA ALA A 84 12.65 -2.94 -6.22
C ALA A 84 12.51 -1.51 -6.80
N GLY A 85 12.01 -0.58 -5.99
CA GLY A 85 11.74 0.79 -6.41
C GLY A 85 12.98 1.56 -6.86
N ARG A 86 14.19 1.20 -6.41
CA ARG A 86 15.45 1.85 -6.83
C ARG A 86 15.78 1.61 -8.30
N TYR A 87 15.31 0.51 -8.87
CA TYR A 87 15.59 0.12 -10.25
C TYR A 87 14.52 0.58 -11.24
N VAL A 88 13.44 1.17 -10.74
CA VAL A 88 12.29 1.60 -11.54
C VAL A 88 12.36 3.10 -11.86
N GLY A 89 11.93 3.48 -13.07
CA GLY A 89 11.87 4.87 -13.51
C GLY A 89 11.07 5.79 -12.57
N PRO A 90 11.35 7.12 -12.58
CA PRO A 90 10.73 8.07 -11.64
C PRO A 90 9.20 8.14 -11.74
N ALA A 91 8.65 8.06 -12.96
CA ALA A 91 7.20 8.08 -13.18
C ALA A 91 6.49 6.88 -12.54
N ARG A 92 7.03 5.67 -12.73
CA ARG A 92 6.50 4.44 -12.12
C ARG A 92 6.70 4.42 -10.60
N ARG A 93 7.82 4.95 -10.10
CA ARG A 93 8.03 5.14 -8.65
C ARG A 93 6.96 6.05 -8.04
N PHE A 94 6.63 7.14 -8.71
CA PHE A 94 5.55 8.03 -8.28
C PHE A 94 4.21 7.30 -8.27
N PHE A 95 3.90 6.59 -9.36
CA PHE A 95 2.67 5.82 -9.48
C PHE A 95 2.54 4.75 -8.38
N SER A 96 3.55 3.89 -8.23
CA SER A 96 3.61 2.85 -7.19
C SER A 96 3.44 3.41 -5.79
N ARG A 97 4.04 4.59 -5.52
CA ARG A 97 3.90 5.27 -4.23
C ARG A 97 2.46 5.69 -3.95
N TRP A 98 1.77 6.28 -4.93
CA TRP A 98 0.41 6.78 -4.73
C TRP A 98 -0.63 5.68 -4.76
N ILE A 99 -0.53 4.71 -5.68
CA ILE A 99 -1.47 3.59 -5.71
C ILE A 99 -1.39 2.79 -4.40
N THR A 100 -0.19 2.53 -3.88
CA THR A 100 -0.03 1.86 -2.59
C THR A 100 -0.67 2.67 -1.46
N ARG A 101 -0.42 3.99 -1.38
CA ARG A 101 -1.02 4.85 -0.35
C ARG A 101 -2.55 4.85 -0.40
N LEU A 102 -3.12 5.01 -1.60
CA LEU A 102 -4.57 5.07 -1.76
C LEU A 102 -5.22 3.70 -1.52
N SER A 103 -4.60 2.60 -1.98
CA SER A 103 -5.10 1.26 -1.70
C SER A 103 -5.10 0.95 -0.20
N PHE A 104 -4.06 1.34 0.53
CA PHE A 104 -4.02 1.20 1.99
C PHE A 104 -5.03 2.10 2.69
N LEU A 105 -5.22 3.32 2.20
CA LEU A 105 -6.22 4.23 2.75
C LEU A 105 -7.63 3.64 2.61
N TRP A 106 -7.97 3.07 1.46
CA TRP A 106 -9.30 2.53 1.21
C TRP A 106 -9.48 1.12 1.79
N LEU A 107 -8.69 0.16 1.30
CA LEU A 107 -8.84 -1.25 1.70
C LEU A 107 -8.31 -1.50 3.11
N GLY A 108 -7.21 -0.83 3.49
CA GLY A 108 -6.62 -0.99 4.81
C GLY A 108 -7.53 -0.41 5.88
N SER A 109 -7.97 0.85 5.74
CA SER A 109 -8.83 1.46 6.77
C SER A 109 -10.17 0.73 6.92
N ILE A 110 -10.80 0.29 5.83
CA ILE A 110 -12.04 -0.49 5.90
C ILE A 110 -11.78 -1.85 6.53
N GLY A 111 -10.78 -2.58 6.04
CA GLY A 111 -10.48 -3.94 6.49
C GLY A 111 -10.05 -4.00 7.95
N TYR A 112 -9.16 -3.11 8.39
CA TYR A 112 -8.80 -3.00 9.81
C TYR A 112 -9.91 -2.38 10.65
N GLY A 113 -10.80 -1.57 10.05
CA GLY A 113 -12.01 -1.07 10.67
C GLY A 113 -12.90 -2.18 11.21
N PHE A 114 -12.91 -3.36 10.58
CA PHE A 114 -13.67 -4.51 11.09
C PHE A 114 -13.07 -5.17 12.34
N ALA A 115 -11.84 -4.80 12.75
CA ALA A 115 -11.18 -5.38 13.92
C ALA A 115 -11.89 -5.08 15.25
N VAL A 116 -12.86 -4.14 15.28
CA VAL A 116 -13.75 -3.93 16.44
C VAL A 116 -14.69 -5.11 16.69
N ILE A 117 -14.96 -5.95 15.67
CA ILE A 117 -15.73 -7.17 15.82
C ILE A 117 -14.78 -8.27 16.33
N PRO A 118 -15.06 -8.99 17.43
CA PRO A 118 -14.06 -9.87 18.07
C PRO A 118 -13.41 -10.94 17.16
N ILE A 119 -14.00 -12.12 17.04
CA ILE A 119 -13.38 -13.23 16.29
C ILE A 119 -13.42 -12.94 14.78
N ALA A 120 -14.55 -12.42 14.29
CA ALA A 120 -14.70 -12.11 12.87
C ALA A 120 -13.75 -11.00 12.40
N GLY A 121 -13.53 -9.96 13.23
CA GLY A 121 -12.63 -8.86 12.89
C GLY A 121 -11.18 -9.28 12.85
N ALA A 122 -10.75 -10.22 13.70
CA ALA A 122 -9.39 -10.76 13.62
C ALA A 122 -9.12 -11.49 12.29
N ALA A 123 -10.08 -12.29 11.82
CA ALA A 123 -9.99 -12.96 10.53
C ALA A 123 -9.97 -11.96 9.36
N VAL A 124 -10.84 -10.95 9.38
CA VAL A 124 -10.90 -9.90 8.35
C VAL A 124 -9.63 -9.04 8.35
N ALA A 125 -9.09 -8.68 9.51
CA ALA A 125 -7.84 -7.92 9.64
C ALA A 125 -6.65 -8.72 9.08
N ALA A 126 -6.54 -10.00 9.42
CA ALA A 126 -5.49 -10.88 8.90
C ALA A 126 -5.60 -11.06 7.38
N MET A 127 -6.82 -11.24 6.86
CA MET A 127 -7.09 -11.32 5.42
C MET A 127 -6.75 -10.00 4.71
N THR A 128 -7.08 -8.86 5.32
CA THR A 128 -6.73 -7.53 4.80
C THR A 128 -5.22 -7.35 4.73
N PHE A 129 -4.50 -7.72 5.80
CA PHE A 129 -3.04 -7.69 5.82
C PHE A 129 -2.47 -8.55 4.69
N ALA A 130 -2.91 -9.81 4.59
CA ALA A 130 -2.44 -10.75 3.59
C ALA A 130 -2.72 -10.26 2.17
N GLY A 131 -3.97 -9.86 1.90
CA GLY A 131 -4.44 -9.43 0.59
C GLY A 131 -3.73 -8.16 0.10
N LEU A 132 -3.59 -7.15 0.95
CA LEU A 132 -2.85 -5.93 0.60
C LEU A 132 -1.36 -6.20 0.36
N THR A 133 -0.74 -7.02 1.20
CA THR A 133 0.68 -7.39 1.04
C THR A 133 0.89 -8.14 -0.27
N TRP A 134 0.04 -9.11 -0.56
CA TRP A 134 0.05 -9.89 -1.81
C TRP A 134 -0.19 -9.00 -3.03
N LEU A 135 -1.18 -8.11 -2.98
CA LEU A 135 -1.49 -7.19 -4.06
C LEU A 135 -0.31 -6.27 -4.37
N VAL A 136 0.30 -5.67 -3.35
CA VAL A 136 1.47 -4.80 -3.55
C VAL A 136 2.67 -5.59 -4.07
N HIS A 137 2.92 -6.79 -3.54
CA HIS A 137 4.02 -7.63 -3.98
C HIS A 137 3.89 -8.00 -5.46
N ASN A 138 2.72 -8.50 -5.88
CA ASN A 138 2.48 -8.85 -7.28
C ASN A 138 2.52 -7.63 -8.20
N TYR A 139 1.94 -6.51 -7.76
CA TYR A 139 2.01 -5.28 -8.54
C TYR A 139 3.47 -4.81 -8.71
N ALA A 140 4.31 -4.94 -7.68
CA ALA A 140 5.72 -4.62 -7.76
C ALA A 140 6.47 -5.54 -8.74
N LEU A 141 6.25 -6.85 -8.68
CA LEU A 141 6.85 -7.81 -9.63
C LEU A 141 6.41 -7.53 -11.07
N TRP A 142 5.11 -7.38 -11.29
CA TRP A 142 4.56 -7.07 -12.60
C TRP A 142 5.07 -5.72 -13.14
N SER A 143 5.21 -4.70 -12.27
CA SER A 143 5.79 -3.43 -12.68
C SER A 143 7.29 -3.54 -12.99
N LEU A 144 8.04 -4.44 -12.33
CA LEU A 144 9.45 -4.69 -12.64
C LEU A 144 9.59 -5.38 -14.00
N GLU A 145 8.77 -6.42 -14.25
CA GLU A 145 8.73 -7.13 -15.54
C GLU A 145 8.45 -6.17 -16.69
N ARG A 146 7.39 -5.36 -16.57
CA ARG A 146 7.06 -4.37 -17.61
C ARG A 146 8.08 -3.26 -17.77
N GLU A 147 8.78 -2.91 -16.69
CA GLU A 147 9.88 -1.95 -16.78
C GLU A 147 11.06 -2.57 -17.50
N ALA A 148 11.43 -3.83 -17.22
CA ALA A 148 12.46 -4.57 -17.95
C ALA A 148 12.14 -4.64 -19.45
N ASP A 149 10.88 -4.93 -19.78
CA ASP A 149 10.36 -4.94 -21.17
C ASP A 149 10.20 -3.54 -21.79
N ARG A 150 10.57 -2.47 -21.08
CA ARG A 150 10.48 -1.06 -21.51
C ARG A 150 9.08 -0.63 -21.92
N MET A 151 8.05 -1.29 -21.41
CA MET A 151 6.68 -0.92 -21.70
C MET A 151 6.31 0.40 -21.00
N PRO A 152 5.44 1.22 -21.57
CA PRO A 152 4.89 2.38 -20.86
C PRO A 152 3.88 1.94 -19.78
N LEU A 153 3.56 2.85 -18.85
CA LEU A 153 2.44 2.66 -17.90
C LEU A 153 1.15 2.34 -18.67
N ALA A 154 0.45 1.28 -18.25
CA ALA A 154 -0.80 0.89 -18.86
C ALA A 154 -1.88 1.94 -18.61
N ARG A 155 -2.84 2.03 -19.53
CA ARG A 155 -3.95 2.99 -19.43
C ARG A 155 -4.83 2.70 -18.22
N TRP A 156 -5.05 1.42 -17.90
CA TRP A 156 -5.86 1.02 -16.74
C TRP A 156 -5.21 1.43 -15.41
N GLU A 157 -3.87 1.38 -15.30
CA GLU A 157 -3.15 1.84 -14.10
C GLU A 157 -3.50 3.32 -13.82
N LYS A 158 -3.42 4.16 -14.85
CA LYS A 158 -3.77 5.58 -14.76
C LYS A 158 -5.24 5.76 -14.36
N ALA A 159 -6.15 4.99 -14.97
CA ALA A 159 -7.58 5.06 -14.65
C ALA A 159 -7.85 4.70 -13.18
N VAL A 160 -7.23 3.65 -12.65
CA VAL A 160 -7.36 3.23 -11.24
C VAL A 160 -6.84 4.33 -10.31
N LEU A 161 -5.68 4.93 -10.61
CA LEU A 161 -5.12 5.99 -9.78
C LEU A 161 -6.02 7.24 -9.76
N VAL A 162 -6.54 7.66 -10.92
CA VAL A 162 -7.46 8.79 -11.02
C VAL A 162 -8.75 8.51 -10.26
N PHE A 163 -9.33 7.31 -10.43
CA PHE A 163 -10.53 6.90 -9.71
C PHE A 163 -10.32 6.95 -8.20
N LEU A 164 -9.25 6.36 -7.69
CA LEU A 164 -8.94 6.38 -6.25
C LEU A 164 -8.72 7.80 -5.72
N ALA A 165 -8.04 8.66 -6.49
CA ALA A 165 -7.81 10.04 -6.09
C ALA A 165 -9.12 10.84 -6.01
N VAL A 166 -9.98 10.73 -7.03
CA VAL A 166 -11.31 11.38 -7.05
C VAL A 166 -12.16 10.85 -5.90
N ALA A 167 -12.22 9.54 -5.70
CA ALA A 167 -12.96 8.93 -4.60
C ALA A 167 -12.49 9.47 -3.24
N THR A 168 -11.18 9.60 -3.03
CA THR A 168 -10.63 10.16 -1.79
C THR A 168 -11.06 11.62 -1.59
N VAL A 169 -11.01 12.46 -2.62
CA VAL A 169 -11.47 13.85 -2.51
C VAL A 169 -12.95 13.93 -2.16
N VAL A 170 -13.80 13.15 -2.85
CA VAL A 170 -15.24 13.08 -2.56
C VAL A 170 -15.49 12.63 -1.12
N MET A 171 -14.79 11.59 -0.66
CA MET A 171 -14.93 11.09 0.71
C MET A 171 -14.54 12.14 1.75
N LEU A 172 -13.46 12.90 1.51
CA LEU A 172 -13.06 13.99 2.42
C LEU A 172 -14.12 15.10 2.49
N ILE A 173 -14.75 15.45 1.37
CA ILE A 173 -15.85 16.41 1.34
C ILE A 173 -17.04 15.89 2.15
N VAL A 174 -17.43 14.62 1.96
CA VAL A 174 -18.51 13.99 2.72
C VAL A 174 -18.23 14.01 4.22
N VAL A 175 -17.02 13.63 4.65
CA VAL A 175 -16.61 13.67 6.06
C VAL A 175 -16.69 15.09 6.61
N ALA A 176 -16.17 16.10 5.89
CA ALA A 176 -16.21 17.49 6.34
C ALA A 176 -17.64 18.01 6.52
N VAL A 177 -18.55 17.71 5.58
CA VAL A 177 -19.96 18.09 5.66
C VAL A 177 -20.64 17.41 6.85
N LEU A 178 -20.41 16.11 7.06
CA LEU A 178 -20.96 15.38 8.21
C LEU A 178 -20.46 15.95 9.54
N THR A 179 -19.17 16.22 9.67
CA THR A 179 -18.60 16.83 10.88
C THR A 179 -19.21 18.19 11.17
N ALA A 180 -19.37 19.04 10.14
CA ALA A 180 -20.02 20.34 10.28
C ALA A 180 -21.49 20.20 10.71
N ALA A 181 -22.24 19.28 10.12
CA ALA A 181 -23.64 19.02 10.46
C ALA A 181 -23.80 18.51 11.90
N VAL A 182 -22.91 17.63 12.37
CA VAL A 182 -22.89 17.16 13.76
C VAL A 182 -22.55 18.30 14.71
N GLY A 183 -21.52 19.09 14.42
CA GLY A 183 -21.15 20.25 15.24
C GLY A 183 -22.27 21.27 15.36
N TRP A 184 -22.96 21.55 14.24
CA TRP A 184 -24.12 22.43 14.22
C TRP A 184 -25.27 21.88 15.06
N SER A 185 -25.57 20.58 14.93
CA SER A 185 -26.64 19.92 15.66
C SER A 185 -26.38 19.93 17.18
N LEU A 186 -25.14 19.70 17.61
CA LEU A 186 -24.76 19.76 19.02
C LEU A 186 -24.88 21.17 19.60
N ALA A 187 -24.50 22.20 18.83
CA ALA A 187 -24.65 23.59 19.25
C ALA A 187 -26.12 23.95 19.53
N GLN A 188 -27.03 23.53 18.64
CA GLN A 188 -28.47 23.74 18.79
C GLN A 188 -29.04 23.04 20.02
N VAL A 189 -28.60 21.81 20.31
CA VAL A 189 -29.05 21.07 21.50
C VAL A 189 -28.57 21.74 22.79
N MET A 190 -27.34 22.27 22.82
CA MET A 190 -26.84 22.97 24.01
C MET A 190 -27.56 24.29 24.26
N GLU A 191 -27.95 25.01 23.21
CA GLU A 191 -28.78 26.22 23.32
C GLU A 191 -30.14 25.88 23.94
N TYR A 192 -30.80 24.82 23.47
CA TYR A 192 -32.10 24.39 23.99
C TYR A 192 -32.08 23.88 25.45
N VAL A 193 -30.99 23.24 25.90
CA VAL A 193 -30.86 22.72 27.28
C VAL A 193 -30.39 23.80 28.27
N GLY A 194 -29.80 24.88 27.77
CA GLY A 194 -29.30 25.99 28.57
C GLY A 194 -30.37 27.03 28.97
N GLU A 195 -31.53 27.01 28.32
CA GLU A 195 -32.74 27.77 28.67
C GLU A 195 -33.62 27.02 29.67
#